data_AF-A0A7C0Y3R5-F1
#
_entry.id   AF-A0A7C0Y3R5-F1
#
_cell.length_a   1.000
_cell.length_b   1.000
_cell.length_c   1.000
_cell.angle_alpha   90.00
_cell.angle_beta   90.00
_cell.angle_gamma   90.00
#
_symmetry.space_group_name_H-M   'P 1'
#
loop_
_entity.id
_entity.type
_entity.pdbx_description
1 polymer ?
#
loop_
_entity_poly.entity_id
_entity_poly.type
_entity_poly.pdbx_seq_one_letter_code
_entity_poly.pdbx_strand_id
1 'polypeptide(L)' 'MRKKDKILPAKGRLGVLLPGLAGAVSTTFIAGVEAVRRGMALPIGSLAEMGTI' A
#
# COMPACT_ATOMS: atom_id res chain seq x y z
N MET A 1 -1.81 -23.76 20.31
CA MET A 1 -1.31 -22.46 19.79
C MET A 1 -0.39 -22.77 18.62
N ARG A 2 -0.73 -22.34 17.39
CA ARG A 2 0.12 -22.55 16.20
C ARG A 2 1.48 -21.87 16.45
N LYS A 3 2.58 -22.55 16.12
CA LYS A 3 3.94 -22.01 16.17
C LYS A 3 3.98 -20.64 15.49
N LYS A 4 4.58 -19.64 16.13
CA LYS A 4 5.06 -18.43 15.46
C LYS A 4 6.17 -18.87 14.52
N ASP A 5 5.82 -19.25 13.31
CA ASP A 5 6.80 -19.36 12.25
C ASP A 5 7.46 -17.99 12.10
N LYS A 6 8.78 -17.97 11.99
CA LYS A 6 9.55 -16.74 11.82
C LYS A 6 9.25 -16.21 10.42
N ILE A 7 8.19 -15.42 10.27
CA ILE A 7 7.78 -14.84 8.98
C ILE A 7 8.91 -13.92 8.53
N LEU A 8 9.54 -14.27 7.42
CA LEU A 8 10.60 -13.47 6.83
C LEU A 8 9.99 -12.21 6.20
N PRO A 9 10.70 -11.07 6.23
CA PRO A 9 10.21 -9.84 5.59
C PRO A 9 10.07 -10.04 4.07
N ALA A 10 9.01 -9.48 3.50
CA ALA A 10 8.83 -9.43 2.05
C ALA A 10 9.93 -8.56 1.42
N LYS A 11 10.52 -9.03 0.32
CA LYS A 11 11.58 -8.32 -0.42
C LYS A 11 11.19 -8.19 -1.88
N GLY A 12 11.62 -7.11 -2.54
CA GLY A 12 11.39 -6.86 -3.97
C GLY A 12 10.19 -5.97 -4.26
N ARG A 13 9.75 -5.93 -5.54
CA ARG A 13 8.61 -5.13 -6.00
C ARG A 13 7.31 -5.92 -5.84
N LEU A 14 6.25 -5.27 -5.32
CA LEU A 14 4.90 -5.82 -5.27
C LEU A 14 4.12 -5.39 -6.52
N GLY A 15 3.60 -6.36 -7.28
CA GLY A 15 2.66 -6.09 -8.36
C GLY A 15 1.23 -5.99 -7.82
N VAL A 16 0.49 -4.94 -8.22
CA VAL A 16 -0.93 -4.76 -7.89
C VAL A 16 -1.71 -4.66 -9.19
N LEU A 17 -2.58 -5.64 -9.47
CA LEU A 17 -3.45 -5.63 -10.64
C LEU A 17 -4.79 -4.98 -10.27
N LEU A 18 -5.10 -3.85 -10.90
CA LEU A 18 -6.33 -3.11 -10.67
C LEU A 18 -7.31 -3.34 -11.82
N PRO A 19 -8.43 -4.06 -11.61
CA PRO A 19 -9.50 -4.09 -12.59
C PRO A 19 -10.16 -2.70 -12.70
N GLY A 20 -10.43 -2.24 -13.92
CA GLY A 20 -10.98 -0.90 -14.15
C GLY A 20 -9.96 0.22 -13.94
N LEU A 21 -8.83 0.15 -14.65
CA LEU A 21 -7.71 1.12 -14.53
C LEU A 21 -8.13 2.59 -14.68
N ALA A 22 -9.07 2.89 -15.58
CA ALA A 22 -9.53 4.25 -15.84
C ALA A 22 -10.64 4.73 -14.87
N GLY A 23 -10.97 3.96 -13.84
CA GLY A 23 -11.95 4.34 -12.82
C GLY A 23 -11.42 5.39 -11.86
N ALA A 24 -12.34 6.13 -11.22
CA ALA A 24 -11.99 7.18 -10.25
C ALA A 24 -11.15 6.64 -9.07
N VAL A 25 -11.46 5.44 -8.58
CA VAL A 25 -10.74 4.81 -7.45
C VAL A 25 -9.34 4.35 -7.88
N SER A 26 -9.22 3.68 -9.04
CA SER A 26 -7.93 3.17 -9.53
C SER A 26 -6.94 4.30 -9.82
N THR A 27 -7.40 5.36 -10.48
CA THR A 27 -6.55 6.51 -10.83
C THR A 27 -6.09 7.29 -9.60
N THR A 28 -7.00 7.52 -8.63
CA THR A 28 -6.63 8.19 -7.37
C THR A 28 -5.72 7.33 -6.49
N PHE A 29 -5.91 6.01 -6.47
CA PHE A 29 -4.97 5.09 -5.82
C PHE A 29 -3.55 5.21 -6.41
N ILE A 30 -3.42 5.15 -7.73
CA ILE A 30 -2.11 5.27 -8.41
C ILE A 30 -1.46 6.63 -8.11
N ALA A 31 -2.22 7.72 -8.26
CA ALA A 31 -1.72 9.07 -8.02
C ALA A 31 -1.31 9.27 -6.56
N GLY A 32 -2.12 8.81 -5.60
CA GLY A 32 -1.84 8.90 -4.17
C GLY A 32 -0.61 8.11 -3.77
N VAL A 33 -0.48 6.86 -4.23
CA VAL A 33 0.71 6.04 -3.98
C VAL A 33 1.97 6.69 -4.54
N GLU A 34 1.93 7.22 -5.77
CA GLU A 34 3.09 7.92 -6.35
C GLU A 34 3.44 9.21 -5.63
N ALA A 35 2.44 9.98 -5.17
CA ALA A 35 2.68 11.20 -4.40
C ALA A 35 3.37 10.91 -3.07
N VAL A 36 2.92 9.89 -2.34
CA VAL A 36 3.57 9.44 -1.09
C VAL A 36 4.96 8.88 -1.36
N ARG A 37 5.12 8.02 -2.38
CA ARG A 37 6.43 7.42 -2.76
C ARG A 37 7.48 8.47 -3.10
N ARG A 38 7.07 9.61 -3.65
CA ARG A 38 7.95 10.75 -4.01
C ARG A 38 8.10 11.78 -2.89
N GLY A 39 7.50 11.56 -1.72
CA GLY A 39 7.56 12.49 -0.59
C GLY A 39 6.77 13.79 -0.80
N MET A 40 5.83 13.82 -1.72
CA MET A 40 5.01 15.00 -2.02
C MET A 40 3.73 15.08 -1.17
N ALA A 41 3.34 13.97 -0.51
CA ALA A 41 2.15 13.89 0.33
C ALA A 41 2.34 12.87 1.47
N LEU A 42 1.50 12.95 2.49
CA LEU A 42 1.39 11.97 3.57
C LEU A 42 0.29 10.93 3.25
N PRO A 43 0.41 9.67 3.71
CA PRO A 43 -0.57 8.61 3.45
C PRO A 43 -1.83 8.73 4.34
N ILE A 44 -2.44 9.91 4.38
CA ILE A 44 -3.57 10.23 5.27
C ILE A 44 -4.74 9.28 5.03
N GLY A 45 -5.25 8.68 6.11
CA GLY A 45 -6.36 7.71 6.08
C GLY A 45 -5.94 6.26 5.85
N SER A 46 -4.65 5.99 5.58
CA SER A 46 -4.15 4.60 5.51
C SER A 46 -4.01 4.00 6.90
N LEU A 47 -4.88 3.03 7.23
CA LEU A 47 -4.80 2.33 8.52
C LEU A 47 -3.52 1.52 8.66
N ALA A 48 -3.04 0.90 7.58
CA ALA A 48 -1.83 0.08 7.60
C ALA A 48 -0.57 0.91 7.89
N GLU A 49 -0.52 2.17 7.43
CA GLU A 49 0.65 3.04 7.57
C GLU A 49 0.56 3.98 8.78
N MET A 50 -0.64 4.38 9.20
CA MET A 50 -0.84 5.37 10.27
C MET A 50 -1.49 4.81 11.54
N GLY A 51 -2.00 3.58 11.51
CA GLY A 51 -2.59 2.94 12.68
C GLY A 51 -1.55 2.53 13.71
N THR A 52 -1.92 2.57 14.99
CA THR A 52 -1.09 2.14 16.13
C THR A 52 -1.69 0.90 16.80
N ILE A 53 -0.85 0.00 17.31
CA ILE A 53 -1.22 -1.22 18.06
C ILE A 53 -0.53 -1.21 19.42
#